data_AF-A0A945DBB9-F1
#
_entry.id   AF-A0A945DBB9-F1
#
_cell.length_a   1.000
_cell.length_b   1.000
_cell.length_c   1.000
_cell.angle_alpha   90.00
_cell.angle_beta   90.00
_cell.angle_gamma   90.00
#
_symmetry.space_group_name_H-M   'P 1'
#
loop_
_entity.id
_entity.type
_entity.pdbx_description
1 polymer ?
#
loop_
_entity_poly.entity_id
_entity_poly.type
_entity_poly.pdbx_seq_one_letter_code
_entity_poly.pdbx_strand_id
1 'polypeptide(L)'
;MPRKLDYPITTIEKALLSANIAYGLGNTFTKEKFALKLNKKISGHFNTLIASITKFDLLKTKKNQIIITDLMKNIRLSYSEEEKKKYLQESFLKVPLYKKLWQNYETKKIPTEILEKILVK
;
A
#
# COMPACT_ATOMS: atom_id res chain seq x y z
N MET A 1 21.67 -9.01 -6.73
CA MET A 1 20.19 -8.91 -6.78
C MET A 1 19.74 -7.83 -5.81
N PRO A 2 18.91 -6.85 -6.21
CA PRO A 2 18.39 -5.85 -5.28
C PRO A 2 17.55 -6.55 -4.20
N ARG A 3 17.78 -6.23 -2.91
CA ARG A 3 16.99 -6.77 -1.79
C ARG A 3 15.50 -6.45 -2.04
N LYS A 4 14.66 -7.48 -2.13
CA LYS A 4 13.21 -7.31 -2.17
C LYS A 4 12.77 -6.85 -0.77
N LEU A 5 12.53 -5.55 -0.62
CA LEU A 5 12.02 -4.99 0.63
C LEU A 5 10.63 -5.55 0.89
N ASP A 6 10.44 -6.25 1.99
CA ASP A 6 9.14 -6.82 2.40
C ASP A 6 8.19 -5.78 3.01
N TYR A 7 8.67 -4.55 3.23
CA TYR A 7 7.91 -3.44 3.77
C TYR A 7 7.80 -2.28 2.77
N PRO A 8 6.73 -1.47 2.83
CA PRO A 8 6.59 -0.26 2.03
C PRO A 8 7.52 0.83 2.56
N ILE A 9 8.08 1.66 1.67
CA ILE A 9 8.92 2.81 2.08
C ILE A 9 8.08 4.05 2.41
N THR A 10 6.76 3.97 2.25
CA THR A 10 5.82 5.06 2.48
C THR A 10 4.77 4.61 3.49
N THR A 11 4.17 5.58 4.17
CA THR A 11 3.06 5.32 5.10
C THR A 11 1.80 4.93 4.35
N ILE A 12 0.91 4.19 5.01
CA ILE A 12 -0.40 3.81 4.44
C ILE A 12 -1.22 5.06 4.05
N GLU A 13 -1.14 6.14 4.83
CA GLU A 13 -1.82 7.41 4.55
C GLU A 13 -1.37 8.02 3.22
N LYS A 14 -0.05 8.12 3.00
CA LYS A 14 0.51 8.63 1.74
C LYS A 14 0.20 7.70 0.56
N ALA A 15 0.21 6.39 0.79
CA ALA A 15 -0.18 5.40 -0.21
C ALA A 15 -1.65 5.56 -0.61
N LEU A 16 -2.55 5.70 0.36
CA LEU A 16 -3.98 5.94 0.15
C LEU A 16 -4.23 7.24 -0.57
N LEU A 17 -3.57 8.34 -0.18
CA LEU A 17 -3.69 9.62 -0.88
C LEU A 17 -3.33 9.47 -2.36
N SER A 18 -2.21 8.80 -2.65
CA SER A 18 -1.77 8.54 -4.01
C SER A 18 -2.73 7.63 -4.77
N ALA A 19 -3.23 6.57 -4.13
CA ALA A 19 -4.19 5.64 -4.72
C ALA A 19 -5.56 6.28 -4.98
N ASN A 20 -6.00 7.22 -4.12
CA ASN A 20 -7.20 8.03 -4.34
C ASN A 20 -7.08 8.90 -5.60
N ILE A 21 -5.92 9.53 -5.80
CA ILE A 21 -5.64 10.29 -7.03
C ILE A 21 -5.65 9.36 -8.24
N ALA A 22 -5.07 8.16 -8.10
CA ALA A 22 -5.04 7.14 -9.13
C ALA A 22 -6.43 6.62 -9.50
N TYR A 23 -7.33 6.47 -8.52
CA TYR A 23 -8.71 6.03 -8.72
C TYR A 23 -9.46 6.93 -9.71
N GLY A 24 -9.21 8.25 -9.66
CA GLY A 24 -9.78 9.22 -10.59
C GLY A 24 -9.30 9.09 -12.05
N LEU A 25 -8.33 8.21 -12.34
CA LEU A 25 -7.87 7.91 -13.70
C LEU A 25 -8.62 6.72 -14.35
N GLY A 26 -9.52 6.07 -13.60
CA GLY A 26 -10.25 4.87 -14.03
C GLY A 26 -9.64 3.57 -13.50
N ASN A 27 -10.24 2.43 -13.87
CA ASN A 27 -9.86 1.12 -13.34
C ASN A 27 -8.46 0.66 -13.79
N THR A 28 -8.03 1.04 -14.99
CA THR A 28 -6.75 0.65 -15.57
C THR A 28 -6.13 1.84 -16.30
N PHE A 29 -4.87 2.15 -16.02
CA PHE A 29 -4.14 3.28 -16.61
C PHE A 29 -2.64 2.98 -16.69
N THR A 30 -1.89 3.85 -17.37
CA THR A 30 -0.44 3.68 -17.54
C THR A 30 0.35 4.42 -16.47
N LYS A 31 1.63 4.07 -16.30
CA LYS A 31 2.54 4.75 -15.37
C LYS A 31 2.70 6.23 -15.72
N GLU A 32 2.70 6.57 -17.00
CA GLU A 32 2.83 7.94 -17.51
C GLU A 32 1.64 8.79 -17.09
N LYS A 33 0.41 8.27 -17.27
CA LYS A 33 -0.80 8.97 -16.80
C LYS A 33 -0.79 9.20 -15.30
N PHE A 34 -0.33 8.20 -14.54
CA PHE A 34 -0.27 8.33 -13.07
C PHE A 34 0.79 9.33 -12.61
N ALA A 35 1.98 9.29 -13.22
CA ALA A 35 3.06 10.25 -12.95
C ALA A 35 2.60 11.68 -13.26
N LEU A 36 1.97 11.88 -14.41
CA LEU A 36 1.40 13.17 -14.82
C LEU A 36 0.36 13.66 -13.80
N LYS A 37 -0.57 12.81 -13.38
CA LYS A 37 -1.63 13.16 -12.42
C LYS A 37 -1.08 13.50 -11.04
N LEU A 38 0.01 12.88 -10.62
CA LEU A 38 0.72 13.19 -9.37
C LEU A 38 1.67 14.38 -9.48
N ASN A 39 1.80 15.00 -10.65
CA ASN A 39 2.80 16.02 -10.96
C ASN A 39 4.23 15.54 -10.60
N LYS A 40 4.57 14.31 -10.99
CA LYS A 40 5.86 13.66 -10.73
C LYS A 40 6.48 13.15 -12.03
N LYS A 41 7.81 13.06 -12.05
CA LYS A 41 8.55 12.38 -13.12
C LYS A 41 8.63 10.87 -12.84
N ILE A 42 8.53 10.06 -13.91
CA ILE A 42 8.84 8.63 -13.81
C ILE A 42 10.33 8.52 -13.45
N SER A 43 10.59 7.97 -12.27
CA SER A 43 11.90 7.91 -11.65
C SER A 43 12.00 6.66 -10.76
N GLY A 44 13.20 6.37 -10.24
CA GLY A 44 13.39 5.31 -9.25
C GLY A 44 12.42 5.48 -8.07
N HIS A 45 12.39 6.68 -7.48
CA HIS A 45 11.49 7.02 -6.38
C HIS A 45 10.00 6.82 -6.72
N PHE A 46 9.57 7.22 -7.93
CA PHE A 46 8.19 6.99 -8.39
C PHE A 46 7.86 5.49 -8.51
N ASN A 47 8.78 4.69 -9.05
CA ASN A 47 8.60 3.24 -9.10
C ASN A 47 8.56 2.61 -7.70
N THR A 48 9.35 3.13 -6.75
CA THR A 48 9.31 2.66 -5.36
C THR A 48 8.02 3.08 -4.64
N LEU A 49 7.45 4.24 -4.97
CA LEU A 49 6.12 4.65 -4.52
C LEU A 49 5.05 3.67 -5.02
N ILE A 50 5.02 3.37 -6.32
CA ILE A 50 4.09 2.37 -6.88
C ILE A 50 4.26 1.03 -6.18
N ALA A 51 5.50 0.54 -6.03
CA ALA A 51 5.77 -0.72 -5.37
C ALA A 51 5.31 -0.75 -3.90
N SER A 52 5.32 0.41 -3.23
CA SER A 52 4.81 0.54 -1.86
C SER A 52 3.29 0.52 -1.82
N ILE A 53 2.63 1.21 -2.75
CA ILE A 53 1.16 1.19 -2.86
C ILE A 53 0.67 -0.22 -3.20
N THR A 54 1.39 -0.98 -4.05
CA THR A 54 1.03 -2.36 -4.38
C THR A 54 1.17 -3.32 -3.20
N LYS A 55 2.05 -3.05 -2.22
CA LYS A 55 2.18 -3.88 -1.00
C LYS A 55 0.98 -3.74 -0.07
N PHE A 56 0.29 -2.61 -0.13
CA PHE A 56 -0.98 -2.38 0.56
C PHE A 56 -2.18 -2.93 -0.22
N ASP A 57 -1.96 -3.60 -1.36
CA ASP A 57 -3.01 -4.10 -2.27
C ASP A 57 -4.01 -3.01 -2.69
N LEU A 58 -3.55 -1.76 -2.83
CA LEU A 58 -4.37 -0.65 -3.33
C LEU A 58 -4.27 -0.50 -4.86
N LEU A 59 -3.14 -0.94 -5.42
CA LEU A 59 -2.88 -1.00 -6.85
C LEU A 59 -2.26 -2.35 -7.20
N LYS A 60 -2.41 -2.78 -8.45
CA LYS A 60 -1.66 -3.89 -9.04
C LYS A 60 -0.94 -3.41 -10.29
N THR A 61 0.25 -3.93 -10.52
CA THR A 61 1.01 -3.67 -11.75
C THR A 61 1.03 -4.92 -12.61
N LYS A 62 0.62 -4.81 -13.87
CA LYS A 62 0.68 -5.90 -14.85
C LYS A 62 1.27 -5.37 -16.15
N LYS A 63 2.43 -5.88 -16.55
CA LYS A 63 3.21 -5.35 -17.68
C LYS A 63 3.44 -3.84 -17.52
N ASN A 64 2.89 -3.01 -18.42
CA ASN A 64 2.99 -1.55 -18.38
C ASN A 64 1.73 -0.85 -17.86
N GLN A 65 0.81 -1.59 -17.25
CA GLN A 65 -0.46 -1.06 -16.73
C GLN A 65 -0.50 -1.11 -15.20
N ILE A 66 -1.14 -0.10 -14.63
CA ILE A 66 -1.55 -0.02 -13.23
C ILE A 66 -3.05 -0.25 -13.19
N ILE A 67 -3.49 -1.09 -12.26
CA ILE A 67 -4.87 -1.51 -12.10
C ILE A 67 -5.30 -1.17 -10.67
N ILE A 68 -6.46 -0.53 -10.52
CA ILE A 68 -7.12 -0.32 -9.22
C ILE A 68 -7.61 -1.68 -8.71
N THR A 69 -7.26 -2.02 -7.46
CA THR A 69 -7.72 -3.26 -6.84
C THR A 69 -9.15 -3.14 -6.33
N ASP A 70 -9.82 -4.28 -6.13
CA ASP A 70 -11.14 -4.29 -5.54
C ASP A 70 -11.11 -3.81 -4.08
N LEU A 71 -10.02 -4.06 -3.35
CA LEU A 71 -9.82 -3.51 -2.01
C LEU A 71 -9.82 -1.98 -2.01
N MET A 72 -9.16 -1.34 -2.98
CA MET A 72 -9.20 0.12 -3.12
C MET A 72 -10.61 0.61 -3.47
N LYS A 73 -11.35 -0.09 -4.33
CA LYS A 73 -12.75 0.24 -4.65
C LYS A 73 -13.61 0.17 -3.38
N ASN A 74 -13.47 -0.90 -2.60
CA ASN A 74 -14.21 -1.09 -1.35
C ASN A 74 -13.88 0.00 -0.32
N ILE A 75 -12.61 0.42 -0.21
CA ILE A 75 -12.21 1.57 0.63
C ILE A 75 -12.87 2.87 0.16
N ARG A 76 -13.03 3.09 -1.15
CA ARG A 76 -13.67 4.29 -1.71
C ARG A 76 -15.18 4.30 -1.56
N LEU A 77 -15.80 3.14 -1.67
CA LEU A 77 -17.24 2.94 -1.74
C LEU A 77 -17.85 2.55 -0.38
N SER A 78 -17.04 2.49 0.68
CA SER A 78 -17.49 2.17 2.03
C SER A 78 -18.61 3.11 2.48
N TYR A 79 -19.69 2.54 2.99
CA TYR A 79 -20.89 3.29 3.39
C TYR A 79 -20.81 3.79 4.84
N SER A 80 -19.98 3.15 5.67
CA SER A 80 -19.72 3.56 7.07
C SER A 80 -18.23 3.64 7.38
N GLU A 81 -17.90 4.38 8.44
CA GLU A 81 -16.52 4.46 8.92
C GLU A 81 -16.04 3.12 9.52
N GLU A 82 -16.91 2.27 10.08
CA GLU A 82 -16.49 0.92 10.50
C GLU A 82 -16.13 0.05 9.31
N GLU A 83 -16.91 0.11 8.23
CA GLU A 83 -16.65 -0.65 7.01
C GLU A 83 -15.31 -0.22 6.39
N LYS A 84 -15.10 1.09 6.29
CA LYS A 84 -13.83 1.66 5.82
C LYS A 84 -12.66 1.22 6.68
N LYS A 85 -12.80 1.26 8.01
CA LYS A 85 -11.78 0.80 8.95
C LYS A 85 -11.43 -0.67 8.73
N LYS A 86 -12.41 -1.53 8.48
CA LYS A 86 -12.20 -2.94 8.15
C LYS A 86 -11.36 -3.12 6.88
N TYR A 87 -11.68 -2.43 5.79
CA TYR A 87 -10.89 -2.53 4.56
C TYR A 87 -9.48 -1.93 4.70
N LEU A 88 -9.32 -0.87 5.50
CA LEU A 88 -8.01 -0.31 5.83
C LEU A 88 -7.15 -1.29 6.64
N GLN A 89 -7.74 -1.98 7.61
CA GLN A 89 -7.07 -3.05 8.36
C GLN A 89 -6.65 -4.19 7.44
N GLU A 90 -7.53 -4.62 6.53
CA GLU A 90 -7.20 -5.62 5.52
C GLU A 90 -6.01 -5.17 4.68
N SER A 91 -6.04 -3.95 4.14
CA SER A 91 -4.96 -3.37 3.33
C SER A 91 -3.63 -3.33 4.08
N PHE A 92 -3.65 -2.93 5.35
CA PHE A 92 -2.46 -2.92 6.20
C PHE A 92 -1.86 -4.33 6.37
N LEU A 93 -2.71 -5.34 6.59
CA LEU A 93 -2.28 -6.73 6.77
C LEU A 93 -1.90 -7.46 5.47
N LYS A 94 -2.04 -6.83 4.29
CA LYS A 94 -1.47 -7.36 3.03
C LYS A 94 0.05 -7.24 3.00
N VAL A 95 0.63 -6.30 3.75
CA VAL A 95 2.08 -6.13 3.84
C VAL A 95 2.67 -7.32 4.61
N PRO A 96 3.59 -8.11 4.00
CA PRO A 96 4.12 -9.33 4.63
C PRO A 96 4.73 -9.12 6.02
N LEU A 97 5.46 -8.03 6.21
CA LEU A 97 6.04 -7.69 7.52
C LEU A 97 4.96 -7.46 8.58
N TYR A 98 3.93 -6.68 8.25
CA TYR A 98 2.86 -6.34 9.19
C TYR A 98 1.99 -7.56 9.51
N LYS A 99 1.73 -8.41 8.52
CA LYS A 99 1.06 -9.69 8.73
C LYS A 99 1.83 -10.58 9.70
N LYS A 100 3.15 -10.72 9.51
CA LYS A 100 4.02 -11.51 10.41
C LYS A 100 4.01 -10.95 11.82
N LEU A 101 4.09 -9.63 11.98
CA LEU A 101 4.00 -8.98 13.29
C LEU A 101 2.66 -9.28 13.96
N TRP A 102 1.55 -9.09 13.25
CA TRP A 102 0.22 -9.37 13.77
C TRP A 102 0.07 -10.83 14.20
N GLN A 103 0.47 -11.79 13.36
CA GLN A 103 0.40 -13.22 13.68
C GLN A 103 1.24 -13.62 14.91
N ASN A 104 2.41 -13.02 15.09
CA ASN A 104 3.30 -13.36 16.20
C ASN A 104 2.83 -12.79 17.55
N TYR A 105 1.99 -11.76 17.52
CA TYR A 105 1.59 -11.00 18.71
C TYR A 105 0.06 -10.86 18.86
N GLU A 106 -0.75 -11.62 18.11
CA GLU A 106 -2.21 -11.57 18.22
C GLU A 106 -2.71 -11.89 19.64
N THR A 107 -2.03 -12.82 20.32
CA THR A 107 -2.36 -13.28 21.68
C THR A 107 -1.40 -12.77 22.76
N LYS A 108 -0.43 -11.93 22.40
CA LYS A 108 0.65 -11.48 23.29
C LYS A 108 0.76 -9.96 23.22
N LYS A 109 0.94 -9.28 24.36
CA LYS A 109 1.32 -7.86 24.34
C LYS A 109 2.58 -7.72 23.47
N ILE A 110 2.51 -6.84 22.47
CA ILE A 110 3.67 -6.51 21.65
C ILE A 110 4.71 -5.88 22.58
N PRO A 111 5.90 -6.50 22.76
CA PRO A 111 6.95 -5.88 23.55
C PRO A 111 7.49 -4.70 22.75
N THR A 112 7.18 -3.48 23.18
CA THR A 112 7.59 -2.25 22.49
C THR A 112 9.10 -2.14 22.36
N GLU A 113 9.84 -2.70 23.32
CA GLU A 113 11.31 -2.82 23.32
C GLU A 113 11.87 -3.71 22.19
N ILE A 114 11.06 -4.64 21.67
CA ILE A 114 11.48 -5.58 20.61
C ILE A 114 11.14 -5.04 19.22
N LEU A 115 10.14 -4.17 19.10
CA LEU A 115 9.78 -3.55 17.82
C LEU A 115 10.97 -2.82 17.18
N GLU A 116 11.77 -2.11 17.97
CA GLU A 116 13.00 -1.46 17.48
C GLU A 116 13.97 -2.46 16.85
N LYS A 117 14.17 -3.62 17.48
CA LYS A 117 15.07 -4.68 16.99
C LYS A 117 14.55 -5.44 15.77
N ILE A 118 13.22 -5.48 15.57
CA ILE A 118 12.60 -6.16 14.43
C ILE A 118 12.45 -5.21 13.22
N LEU A 119 12.18 -3.93 13.46
CA LEU A 119 11.91 -2.94 12.41
C LEU A 119 13.20 -2.28 11.87
N VAL A 120 14.26 -2.19 12.68
CA VAL A 120 15.57 -1.68 12.25
C VAL A 120 16.48 -2.88 11.98
N LYS A 121 16.82 -3.11 10.70
CA LYS A 121 17.85 -4.06 10.28
C LYS A 121 18.88 -3.40 9.39
#